data_AF-A0A958D4L4-F1
#
_entry.id   AF-A0A958D4L4-F1
#
_cell.length_a   1.000
_cell.length_b   1.000
_cell.length_c   1.000
_cell.angle_alpha   90.00
_cell.angle_beta   90.00
_cell.angle_gamma   90.00
#
_symmetry.space_group_name_H-M   'P 1'
#
loop_
_entity.id
_entity.type
_entity.pdbx_description
1 polymer ?
#
loop_
_entity_poly.entity_id
_entity_poly.type
_entity_poly.pdbx_seq_one_letter_code
_entity_poly.pdbx_strand_id
1 'polypeptide(L)'
;VATTLATGVSENLDRYLLPSLVVMAILIAVTVPLWRKSREGNRRAGLVMLLAGLILPAALVYLGALPFELFYSVRLAPRYFFPLAVCFYTLLGLGLAAQAEQRRSLAAALTSLVVVSAILGLASVQGGNIRRDLYDSLVVALQAQQQPGDAVVLHNDKDWPIFAAQYRGSWTGVPNAWQVDAASAADLLEPIWDAADGVWLVTTPEAAQTDPQAQIRHWLEQRALATRAWDYGDNALAFYARTTQRSDLLDQTGPNFVLPAQAVSMPPSADPLEAAWLPLHRYAIGDTVHLSLFWRAPPEGDLQVLLRGPAERDFFVEPARLSDSGGQQQVDLHMTPDLPPGRYQIAVQPAGGEVFEIGSFALIAPRTEASAPVEDITHSLDLRLGPSIRLVGYDLAQNTVAAGDSLALTLYWQTDEPLTARYKVFTHLLGEVFNADTGNFIWGQVDSEPANGKTPTTTWTPDEIIADRYTIPVAAGAPAGPYTLEVGLYGLVNGQRLPVFAANGQPVGDTINLGTVTVQPANPD
;
A
#
# COMPACT_ATOMS: atom_id res chain seq x y z
N VAL A 1 -13.98 14.73 -14.33
CA VAL A 1 -14.84 15.79 -14.92
C VAL A 1 -14.47 16.05 -16.39
N ALA A 2 -13.21 16.37 -16.72
CA ALA A 2 -12.51 15.81 -17.89
C ALA A 2 -11.07 15.55 -17.43
N THR A 3 -10.89 14.44 -16.72
CA THR A 3 -9.75 14.06 -15.83
C THR A 3 -9.24 15.14 -14.85
N THR A 4 -10.20 15.69 -14.10
CA THR A 4 -10.07 16.90 -13.26
C THR A 4 -9.64 18.13 -14.08
N LEU A 5 -10.26 18.20 -15.26
CA LEU A 5 -10.29 19.24 -16.30
C LEU A 5 -8.97 19.61 -16.99
N ALA A 6 -7.84 19.12 -16.48
CA ALA A 6 -6.96 18.38 -17.36
C ALA A 6 -5.97 17.45 -16.67
N THR A 7 -5.55 17.64 -15.42
CA THR A 7 -4.70 16.62 -14.75
C THR A 7 -4.81 16.48 -13.22
N GLY A 8 -5.76 17.10 -12.51
CA GLY A 8 -5.81 17.06 -11.03
C GLY A 8 -6.19 15.70 -10.40
N VAL A 9 -5.36 14.68 -10.63
CA VAL A 9 -5.53 13.20 -10.66
C VAL A 9 -6.73 12.58 -9.92
N SER A 10 -7.41 11.63 -10.58
CA SER A 10 -8.15 10.54 -9.94
C SER A 10 -7.80 9.22 -10.61
N GLU A 11 -7.37 8.23 -9.82
CA GLU A 11 -7.05 6.85 -10.27
C GLU A 11 -8.30 5.95 -10.39
N ASN A 12 -9.45 6.39 -9.86
CA ASN A 12 -10.71 5.66 -9.91
C ASN A 12 -11.62 6.19 -11.03
N LEU A 13 -11.35 5.79 -12.27
CA LEU A 13 -12.15 6.22 -13.45
C LEU A 13 -13.64 5.85 -13.30
N ASP A 14 -13.92 4.66 -12.77
CA ASP A 14 -15.30 4.12 -12.66
C ASP A 14 -16.20 4.97 -11.76
N ARG A 15 -15.65 5.45 -10.63
CA ARG A 15 -16.39 6.28 -9.67
C ARG A 15 -16.80 7.64 -10.25
N TYR A 16 -16.02 8.17 -11.19
CA TYR A 16 -16.21 9.52 -11.74
C TYR A 16 -16.69 9.54 -13.19
N LEU A 17 -16.94 8.37 -13.79
CA LEU A 17 -17.40 8.26 -15.16
C LEU A 17 -18.76 8.96 -15.35
N LEU A 18 -19.78 8.53 -14.60
CA LEU A 18 -21.14 9.07 -14.73
C LEU A 18 -21.22 10.59 -14.44
N PRO A 19 -20.65 11.12 -13.34
CA PRO A 19 -20.60 12.57 -13.12
C PRO A 19 -19.88 13.34 -14.24
N SER A 20 -18.81 12.77 -14.81
CA SER A 20 -18.07 13.41 -15.91
C SER A 20 -18.91 13.44 -17.19
N LEU A 21 -19.62 12.37 -17.51
CA LEU A 21 -20.54 12.32 -18.65
C LEU A 21 -21.68 13.34 -18.51
N VAL A 22 -22.23 13.51 -17.31
CA VAL A 22 -23.28 14.52 -17.06
C VAL A 22 -22.77 15.95 -17.29
N VAL A 23 -21.59 16.30 -16.74
CA VAL A 23 -21.01 17.63 -16.94
C VAL A 23 -20.66 17.88 -18.42
N MET A 24 -20.11 16.88 -19.10
CA MET A 24 -19.82 16.96 -20.53
C MET A 24 -21.09 17.12 -21.36
N ALA A 25 -22.16 16.39 -21.04
CA ALA A 25 -23.46 16.52 -21.68
C ALA A 25 -24.06 17.92 -21.48
N ILE A 26 -23.98 18.48 -20.27
CA ILE A 26 -24.43 19.87 -19.98
C ILE A 26 -23.62 20.87 -20.80
N LEU A 27 -22.30 20.74 -20.84
CA LEU A 27 -21.43 21.65 -21.58
C LEU A 27 -21.64 21.57 -23.09
N ILE A 28 -21.84 20.37 -23.65
CA ILE A 28 -22.21 20.17 -25.06
C ILE A 28 -23.60 20.78 -25.34
N ALA A 29 -24.57 20.53 -24.47
CA ALA A 29 -25.94 21.06 -24.60
C ALA A 29 -25.98 22.60 -24.55
N VAL A 30 -25.05 23.24 -23.84
CA VAL A 30 -24.91 24.71 -23.81
C VAL A 30 -24.15 25.24 -25.02
N THR A 31 -23.04 24.60 -25.40
CA THR A 31 -22.12 25.10 -26.45
C THR A 31 -22.64 24.87 -27.87
N VAL A 32 -23.29 23.74 -28.17
CA VAL A 32 -23.78 23.42 -29.52
C VAL A 32 -24.85 24.42 -30.00
N PRO A 33 -25.86 24.82 -29.21
CA PRO A 33 -26.82 25.85 -29.61
C PRO A 33 -26.16 27.24 -29.76
N LEU A 34 -25.19 27.58 -28.91
CA LEU A 34 -24.44 28.84 -28.99
C LEU A 34 -23.59 28.90 -30.27
N TRP A 35 -23.00 27.78 -30.67
CA TRP A 35 -22.23 27.66 -31.90
C TRP A 35 -23.12 27.80 -33.14
N ARG A 36 -24.28 27.12 -33.16
CA ARG A 36 -25.27 27.22 -34.25
C ARG A 36 -25.85 28.64 -34.40
N LYS A 37 -26.01 29.39 -33.30
CA LYS A 37 -26.51 30.77 -33.30
C LYS A 37 -25.43 31.83 -33.60
N SER A 38 -24.15 31.48 -33.54
CA SER A 38 -23.05 32.41 -33.78
C SER A 38 -22.80 32.63 -35.28
N ARG A 39 -22.82 33.89 -35.73
CA ARG A 39 -22.42 34.31 -37.10
C ARG A 39 -21.02 34.95 -37.16
N GLU A 40 -20.44 35.30 -36.02
CA GLU A 40 -19.12 35.94 -35.92
C GLU A 40 -17.99 34.90 -35.78
N GLY A 41 -16.91 35.09 -36.52
CA GLY A 41 -15.75 34.17 -36.55
C GLY A 41 -15.09 34.01 -35.18
N ASN A 42 -14.82 35.10 -34.46
CA ASN A 42 -14.18 35.07 -33.14
C ASN A 42 -15.01 34.30 -32.11
N ARG A 43 -16.34 34.42 -32.15
CA ARG A 43 -17.22 33.72 -31.22
C ARG A 43 -17.26 32.22 -31.48
N ARG A 44 -17.17 31.79 -32.75
CA ARG A 44 -17.04 30.36 -33.08
C ARG A 44 -15.68 29.81 -32.63
N ALA A 45 -14.61 30.57 -32.82
CA ALA A 45 -13.27 30.20 -32.37
C ALA A 45 -13.20 30.02 -30.84
N GLY A 46 -13.77 30.94 -30.06
CA GLY A 46 -13.82 30.83 -28.59
C GLY A 46 -14.61 29.62 -28.09
N LEU A 47 -15.72 29.28 -28.75
CA LEU A 47 -16.49 28.06 -28.44
C LEU A 47 -15.72 26.77 -28.77
N VAL A 48 -14.98 26.77 -29.88
CA VAL A 48 -14.12 25.65 -30.27
C VAL A 48 -12.96 25.48 -29.28
N MET A 49 -12.33 26.56 -28.83
CA MET A 49 -11.28 26.52 -27.81
C MET A 49 -11.81 25.99 -26.47
N LEU A 50 -13.00 26.43 -26.05
CA LEU A 50 -13.65 25.95 -24.83
C LEU A 50 -13.96 24.45 -24.90
N LEU A 51 -14.48 23.98 -26.04
CA LEU A 51 -14.76 22.56 -26.28
C LEU A 51 -13.48 21.73 -26.38
N ALA A 52 -12.44 22.23 -27.04
CA ALA A 52 -11.16 21.55 -27.16
C ALA A 52 -10.46 21.42 -25.80
N GLY A 53 -10.47 22.48 -24.98
CA GLY A 53 -9.92 22.46 -23.62
C GLY A 53 -10.65 21.48 -22.69
N LEU A 54 -11.90 21.12 -23.00
CA LEU A 54 -12.71 20.18 -22.23
C LEU A 54 -12.58 18.73 -22.72
N ILE A 55 -12.72 18.51 -24.03
CA ILE A 55 -12.88 17.18 -24.62
C ILE A 55 -11.53 16.52 -24.89
N LEU A 56 -10.55 17.28 -25.38
CA LEU A 56 -9.25 16.74 -25.78
C LEU A 56 -8.49 16.04 -24.63
N PRO A 57 -8.46 16.56 -23.38
CA PRO A 57 -7.83 15.87 -22.27
C PRO A 57 -8.52 14.54 -21.93
N ALA A 58 -9.86 14.53 -21.88
CA ALA A 58 -10.61 13.30 -21.59
C ALA A 58 -10.43 12.25 -22.69
N ALA A 59 -10.44 12.67 -23.95
CA ALA A 59 -10.18 11.79 -25.08
C ALA A 59 -8.77 11.20 -25.03
N LEU A 60 -7.74 12.00 -24.72
CA LEU A 60 -6.36 11.51 -24.60
C LEU A 60 -6.18 10.52 -23.45
N VAL A 61 -6.81 10.79 -22.29
CA VAL A 61 -6.79 9.85 -21.16
C VAL A 61 -7.53 8.56 -21.50
N TYR A 62 -8.72 8.66 -22.11
CA TYR A 62 -9.49 7.49 -22.53
C TYR A 62 -8.72 6.65 -23.55
N LEU A 63 -8.20 7.28 -24.61
CA LEU A 63 -7.42 6.60 -25.64
C LEU A 63 -6.13 6.00 -25.08
N GLY A 64 -5.46 6.67 -24.14
CA GLY A 64 -4.28 6.12 -23.46
C GLY A 64 -4.59 4.98 -22.48
N ALA A 65 -5.83 4.92 -21.97
CA ALA A 65 -6.30 3.85 -21.10
C ALA A 65 -6.79 2.61 -21.87
N LEU A 66 -6.99 2.69 -23.19
CA LEU A 66 -7.33 1.54 -24.01
C LEU A 66 -6.17 0.53 -24.02
N PRO A 67 -6.45 -0.79 -23.97
CA PRO A 67 -5.43 -1.81 -24.07
C PRO A 67 -4.78 -1.74 -25.45
N PHE A 68 -3.49 -1.37 -25.51
CA PHE A 68 -2.68 -1.54 -26.70
C PHE A 68 -1.94 -2.87 -26.60
N GLU A 69 -2.16 -3.77 -27.56
CA GLU A 69 -1.36 -4.99 -27.72
C GLU A 69 0.03 -4.66 -28.25
N LEU A 70 0.88 -4.15 -27.38
CA LEU A 70 2.32 -4.10 -27.58
C LEU A 70 2.98 -4.92 -26.47
N PHE A 71 4.20 -5.40 -26.73
CA PHE A 71 5.05 -6.21 -25.83
C PHE A 71 5.26 -5.62 -24.40
N TYR A 72 4.71 -4.43 -24.12
CA TYR A 72 4.76 -3.72 -22.85
C TYR A 72 3.46 -2.90 -22.65
N SER A 73 2.49 -3.42 -21.89
CA SER A 73 1.25 -2.69 -21.59
C SER A 73 1.45 -1.72 -20.42
N VAL A 74 2.13 -0.59 -20.66
CA VAL A 74 2.11 0.50 -19.67
C VAL A 74 0.67 1.01 -19.59
N ARG A 75 -0.03 0.74 -18.49
CA ARG A 75 -1.30 1.42 -18.20
C ARG A 75 -0.98 2.91 -18.05
N LEU A 76 -1.27 3.72 -19.07
CA LEU A 76 -1.02 5.16 -19.04
C LEU A 76 -1.95 5.78 -17.99
N ALA A 77 -1.41 5.98 -16.79
CA ALA A 77 -2.08 6.70 -15.73
C ALA A 77 -2.27 8.19 -16.13
N PRO A 78 -3.40 8.82 -15.74
CA PRO A 78 -3.68 10.23 -16.02
C PRO A 78 -2.54 11.21 -15.68
N ARG A 79 -1.74 10.88 -14.67
CA ARG A 79 -0.56 11.67 -14.26
C ARG A 79 0.46 11.90 -15.37
N TYR A 80 0.58 10.99 -16.35
CA TYR A 80 1.52 11.15 -17.46
C TYR A 80 1.16 12.29 -18.41
N PHE A 81 -0.09 12.77 -18.38
CA PHE A 81 -0.53 13.92 -19.16
C PHE A 81 -0.29 15.27 -18.45
N PHE A 82 0.35 15.28 -17.26
CA PHE A 82 0.60 16.51 -16.48
C PHE A 82 1.32 17.61 -17.26
N PRO A 83 2.34 17.30 -18.09
CA PRO A 83 2.98 18.32 -18.92
C PRO A 83 2.01 19.01 -19.91
N LEU A 84 0.92 18.36 -20.32
CA LEU A 84 -0.07 18.92 -21.24
C LEU A 84 -1.13 19.80 -20.54
N ALA A 85 -1.18 19.80 -19.21
CA ALA A 85 -2.15 20.56 -18.42
C ALA A 85 -2.20 22.04 -18.81
N VAL A 86 -1.03 22.64 -19.04
CA VAL A 86 -0.87 24.05 -19.41
C VAL A 86 -1.61 24.37 -20.70
N CYS A 87 -1.51 23.50 -21.71
CA CYS A 87 -2.20 23.68 -23.00
C CYS A 87 -3.71 23.67 -22.83
N PHE A 88 -4.23 22.74 -22.03
CA PHE A 88 -5.65 22.58 -21.80
C PHE A 88 -6.25 23.77 -21.03
N TYR A 89 -5.61 24.22 -19.95
CA TYR A 89 -6.06 25.38 -19.19
C TYR A 89 -5.98 26.68 -20.01
N THR A 90 -4.99 26.79 -20.90
CA THR A 90 -4.88 27.94 -21.81
C THR A 90 -6.06 27.99 -22.79
N LEU A 91 -6.41 26.85 -23.42
CA LEU A 91 -7.57 26.77 -24.31
C LEU A 91 -8.88 27.08 -23.58
N LEU A 92 -9.04 26.56 -22.36
CA LEU A 92 -10.22 26.79 -21.53
C LEU A 92 -10.32 28.26 -21.11
N GLY A 93 -9.20 28.89 -20.71
CA GLY A 93 -9.14 30.30 -20.35
C GLY A 93 -9.44 31.23 -21.53
N LEU A 94 -8.87 30.97 -22.70
CA LEU A 94 -9.16 31.72 -23.93
C LEU A 94 -10.64 31.59 -24.33
N GLY A 95 -11.20 30.39 -24.19
CA GLY A 95 -12.62 30.13 -24.46
C GLY A 95 -13.56 30.91 -23.52
N LEU A 96 -13.25 30.95 -22.22
CA LEU A 96 -14.02 31.72 -21.22
C LEU A 96 -13.89 33.23 -21.42
N ALA A 97 -12.69 33.73 -21.73
CA ALA A 97 -12.45 35.14 -22.01
C ALA A 97 -13.28 35.63 -23.20
N ALA A 98 -13.33 34.84 -24.29
CA ALA A 98 -14.15 35.14 -25.46
C ALA A 98 -15.66 35.20 -25.14
N GLN A 99 -16.14 34.43 -24.16
CA GLN A 99 -17.55 34.54 -23.72
C GLN A 99 -17.80 35.77 -22.82
N ALA A 100 -16.80 36.20 -22.04
CA ALA A 100 -16.90 37.32 -21.10
C ALA A 100 -17.08 38.67 -21.80
N GLU A 101 -16.49 38.83 -23.00
CA GLU A 101 -16.67 40.01 -23.86
C GLU A 101 -18.13 40.21 -24.27
N GLN A 102 -18.94 39.15 -24.32
CA GLN A 102 -20.33 39.21 -24.77
C GLN A 102 -21.35 39.13 -23.64
N ARG A 103 -21.21 38.16 -22.72
CA ARG A 103 -22.11 37.95 -21.59
C ARG A 103 -21.32 37.59 -20.34
N ARG A 104 -20.99 38.62 -19.55
CA ARG A 104 -20.28 38.46 -18.27
C ARG A 104 -20.94 37.45 -17.33
N SER A 105 -22.27 37.41 -17.28
CA SER A 105 -23.01 36.45 -16.44
C SER A 105 -22.84 34.99 -16.90
N LEU A 106 -22.82 34.75 -18.22
CA LEU A 106 -22.58 33.42 -18.78
C LEU A 106 -21.14 32.96 -18.51
N ALA A 107 -20.17 33.85 -18.75
CA ALA A 107 -18.77 33.56 -18.46
C ALA A 107 -18.56 33.28 -16.97
N ALA A 108 -19.16 34.08 -16.07
CA ALA A 108 -19.09 33.85 -14.64
C ALA A 108 -19.69 32.50 -14.22
N ALA A 109 -20.82 32.09 -14.80
CA ALA A 109 -21.44 30.80 -14.53
C ALA A 109 -20.55 29.62 -15.00
N LEU A 110 -19.97 29.73 -16.21
CA LEU A 110 -19.07 28.70 -16.75
C LEU A 110 -17.77 28.61 -15.94
N THR A 111 -17.18 29.75 -15.55
CA THR A 111 -16.01 29.79 -14.67
C THR A 111 -16.32 29.17 -13.32
N SER A 112 -17.47 29.49 -12.72
CA SER A 112 -17.89 28.93 -11.43
C SER A 112 -18.06 27.41 -11.52
N LEU A 113 -18.65 26.90 -12.60
CA LEU A 113 -18.78 25.47 -12.84
C LEU A 113 -17.41 24.76 -12.92
N VAL A 114 -16.44 25.37 -13.62
CA VAL A 114 -15.07 24.84 -13.74
C VAL A 114 -14.38 24.82 -12.37
N VAL A 115 -14.44 25.93 -11.62
CA VAL A 115 -13.78 26.06 -10.31
C VAL A 115 -14.40 25.10 -9.28
N VAL A 116 -15.73 25.05 -9.18
CA VAL A 116 -16.42 24.13 -8.27
C VAL A 116 -16.09 22.68 -8.61
N SER A 117 -16.05 22.32 -9.90
CA SER A 117 -15.66 20.98 -10.35
C SER A 117 -14.21 20.64 -9.97
N ALA A 118 -13.30 21.60 -10.07
CA ALA A 118 -11.90 21.42 -9.67
C ALA A 118 -11.75 21.27 -8.15
N ILE A 119 -12.47 22.07 -7.35
CA ILE A 119 -12.47 22.00 -5.88
C ILE A 119 -13.03 20.65 -5.39
N LEU A 120 -14.17 20.22 -5.93
CA LEU A 120 -14.76 18.91 -5.61
C LEU A 120 -13.82 17.76 -5.99
N GLY A 121 -13.12 17.89 -7.12
CA GLY A 121 -12.07 16.96 -7.52
C GLY A 121 -10.89 16.93 -6.54
N LEU A 122 -10.35 18.08 -6.16
CA LEU A 122 -9.22 18.20 -5.23
C LEU A 122 -9.55 17.65 -3.84
N ALA A 123 -10.76 17.92 -3.33
CA ALA A 123 -11.22 17.40 -2.05
C ALA A 123 -11.24 15.86 -2.01
N SER A 124 -11.44 15.20 -3.16
CA SER A 124 -11.41 13.75 -3.25
C SER A 124 -10.00 13.15 -3.14
N VAL A 125 -8.96 13.91 -3.50
CA VAL A 125 -7.55 13.48 -3.45
C VAL A 125 -6.96 13.68 -2.06
N GLN A 126 -7.32 14.76 -1.38
CA GLN A 126 -6.76 15.10 -0.06
C GLN A 126 -7.30 14.23 1.09
N GLY A 127 -8.39 13.48 0.86
CA GLY A 127 -9.07 12.72 1.90
C GLY A 127 -8.42 11.39 2.31
N GLY A 128 -7.43 10.88 1.55
CA GLY A 128 -6.89 9.52 1.76
C GLY A 128 -5.38 9.36 1.74
N ASN A 129 -4.62 10.31 1.19
CA ASN A 129 -3.17 10.16 1.04
C ASN A 129 -2.45 10.66 2.29
N ILE A 130 -2.46 9.85 3.35
CA ILE A 130 -1.51 10.00 4.45
C ILE A 130 -0.16 9.55 3.91
N ARG A 131 0.88 10.38 4.05
CA ARG A 131 2.25 9.96 3.73
C ARG A 131 2.58 8.82 4.70
N ARG A 132 2.64 7.59 4.17
CA ARG A 132 3.08 6.41 4.92
C ARG A 132 4.60 6.37 4.98
N ASP A 133 5.12 5.67 5.98
CA ASP A 133 6.54 5.37 6.09
C ASP A 133 6.86 4.22 5.14
N LEU A 134 7.22 4.56 3.91
CA LEU A 134 7.53 3.55 2.88
C LEU A 134 8.99 3.09 2.99
N TYR A 135 9.92 4.04 3.04
CA TYR A 135 11.36 3.77 3.09
C TYR A 135 12.11 4.68 4.07
N ASP A 136 11.43 5.66 4.69
CA ASP A 136 12.12 6.68 5.51
C ASP A 136 12.82 5.98 6.70
N SER A 137 12.11 5.16 7.49
CA SER A 137 12.70 4.44 8.62
C SER A 137 13.61 3.30 8.21
N LEU A 138 13.21 2.54 7.19
CA LEU A 138 14.01 1.43 6.65
C LEU A 138 15.40 1.89 6.23
N VAL A 139 15.49 3.00 5.49
CA VAL A 139 16.75 3.53 5.00
C VAL A 139 17.62 4.05 6.16
N VAL A 140 17.04 4.67 7.18
CA VAL A 140 17.80 5.12 8.35
C VAL A 140 18.37 3.93 9.12
N ALA A 141 17.59 2.87 9.34
CA ALA A 141 18.08 1.65 9.99
C ALA A 141 19.19 0.97 9.19
N LEU A 142 19.00 0.83 7.86
CA LEU A 142 20.01 0.31 6.95
C LEU A 142 21.29 1.15 7.03
N GLN A 143 21.21 2.46 6.86
CA GLN A 143 22.38 3.36 6.88
C GLN A 143 23.07 3.41 8.23
N ALA A 144 22.30 3.31 9.33
CA ALA A 144 22.85 3.30 10.68
C ALA A 144 23.71 2.06 10.93
N GLN A 145 23.36 0.90 10.36
CA GLN A 145 24.03 -0.37 10.61
C GLN A 145 24.95 -0.82 9.47
N GLN A 146 24.93 -0.12 8.32
CA GLN A 146 25.72 -0.48 7.14
C GLN A 146 27.24 -0.29 7.39
N GLN A 147 28.02 -1.30 7.04
CA GLN A 147 29.48 -1.27 7.10
C GLN A 147 30.08 -1.20 5.68
N PRO A 148 31.30 -0.66 5.51
CA PRO A 148 32.03 -0.76 4.26
C PRO A 148 32.19 -2.23 3.85
N GLY A 149 31.87 -2.56 2.59
CA GLY A 149 31.89 -3.94 2.10
C GLY A 149 30.52 -4.62 2.08
N ASP A 150 29.49 -4.01 2.66
CA ASP A 150 28.11 -4.50 2.54
C ASP A 150 27.53 -4.19 1.15
N ALA A 151 26.77 -5.14 0.60
CA ALA A 151 25.94 -4.93 -0.59
C ALA A 151 24.47 -4.70 -0.22
N VAL A 152 23.73 -3.99 -1.07
CA VAL A 152 22.29 -3.74 -0.91
C VAL A 152 21.54 -4.24 -2.14
N VAL A 153 20.52 -5.06 -1.91
CA VAL A 153 19.65 -5.65 -2.94
C VAL A 153 18.21 -5.19 -2.71
N LEU A 154 17.56 -4.65 -3.74
CA LEU A 154 16.15 -4.27 -3.73
C LEU A 154 15.33 -5.34 -4.47
N HIS A 155 14.39 -5.99 -3.78
CA HIS A 155 13.60 -7.11 -4.27
C HIS A 155 12.09 -6.85 -4.11
N ASN A 156 11.29 -6.67 -5.14
CA ASN A 156 11.70 -6.46 -6.53
C ASN A 156 11.95 -4.97 -6.79
N ASP A 157 12.57 -4.67 -7.92
CA ASP A 157 13.01 -3.32 -8.25
C ASP A 157 11.92 -2.40 -8.80
N LYS A 158 10.64 -2.79 -8.75
CA LYS A 158 9.53 -2.02 -9.33
C LYS A 158 9.47 -0.58 -8.79
N ASP A 159 9.67 -0.44 -7.49
CA ASP A 159 9.59 0.84 -6.77
C ASP A 159 10.96 1.52 -6.61
N TRP A 160 11.95 1.15 -7.42
CA TRP A 160 13.30 1.70 -7.34
C TRP A 160 13.38 3.23 -7.33
N PRO A 161 12.52 4.02 -8.02
CA PRO A 161 12.64 5.49 -7.96
C PRO A 161 12.31 6.04 -6.57
N ILE A 162 11.42 5.37 -5.83
CA ILE A 162 11.04 5.77 -4.47
C ILE A 162 12.18 5.42 -3.51
N PHE A 163 12.71 4.19 -3.63
CA PHE A 163 13.87 3.75 -2.85
C PHE A 163 15.09 4.66 -3.09
N ALA A 164 15.46 4.91 -4.34
CA ALA A 164 16.63 5.73 -4.71
C ALA A 164 16.48 7.23 -4.38
N ALA A 165 15.25 7.72 -4.15
CA ALA A 165 15.03 9.07 -3.66
C ALA A 165 15.56 9.23 -2.22
N GLN A 166 15.46 8.16 -1.42
CA GLN A 166 15.82 8.12 -0.01
C GLN A 166 17.22 7.53 0.22
N TYR A 167 17.52 6.40 -0.42
CA TYR A 167 18.82 5.75 -0.33
C TYR A 167 19.75 6.19 -1.47
N ARG A 168 20.85 6.85 -1.10
CA ARG A 168 21.86 7.39 -2.06
C ARG A 168 23.06 6.46 -2.28
N GLY A 169 23.13 5.33 -1.58
CA GLY A 169 24.20 4.36 -1.74
C GLY A 169 24.06 3.52 -3.01
N SER A 170 25.03 2.66 -3.25
CA SER A 170 24.97 1.69 -4.35
C SER A 170 24.06 0.52 -3.98
N TRP A 171 23.23 0.10 -4.93
CA TRP A 171 22.31 -1.02 -4.76
C TRP A 171 22.12 -1.76 -6.09
N THR A 172 21.63 -3.00 -6.01
CA THR A 172 21.28 -3.84 -7.16
C THR A 172 19.81 -4.22 -7.07
N GLY A 173 19.07 -4.05 -8.16
CA GLY A 173 17.66 -4.44 -8.22
C GLY A 173 17.47 -5.88 -8.70
N VAL A 174 16.54 -6.60 -8.09
CA VAL A 174 15.98 -7.83 -8.68
C VAL A 174 14.93 -7.39 -9.71
N PRO A 175 15.15 -7.65 -11.02
CA PRO A 175 14.28 -7.09 -12.06
C PRO A 175 12.82 -7.55 -11.91
N ASN A 176 11.88 -6.61 -11.80
CA ASN A 176 10.44 -6.89 -11.72
C ASN A 176 9.89 -7.65 -12.96
N ALA A 177 10.64 -7.65 -14.07
CA ALA A 177 10.26 -8.41 -15.27
C ALA A 177 10.62 -9.91 -15.18
N TRP A 178 11.38 -10.34 -14.17
CA TRP A 178 11.78 -11.73 -14.02
C TRP A 178 10.72 -12.55 -13.28
N GLN A 179 10.59 -13.82 -13.66
CA GLN A 179 10.02 -14.86 -12.80
C GLN A 179 11.21 -15.55 -12.15
N VAL A 180 11.34 -15.39 -10.83
CA VAL A 180 12.51 -15.85 -10.09
C VAL A 180 12.36 -17.35 -9.81
N ASP A 181 13.35 -18.09 -10.27
CA ASP A 181 13.59 -19.49 -9.93
C ASP A 181 14.94 -19.63 -9.22
N ALA A 182 15.27 -20.85 -8.79
CA ALA A 182 16.51 -21.12 -8.06
C ALA A 182 17.78 -20.80 -8.88
N ALA A 183 17.74 -20.92 -10.21
CA ALA A 183 18.89 -20.69 -11.07
C ALA A 183 19.13 -19.20 -11.26
N SER A 184 18.11 -18.44 -11.62
CA SER A 184 18.14 -16.98 -11.76
C SER A 184 18.47 -16.27 -10.44
N ALA A 185 17.99 -16.79 -9.30
CA ALA A 185 18.39 -16.30 -7.98
C ALA A 185 19.89 -16.48 -7.73
N ALA A 186 20.45 -17.65 -8.06
CA ALA A 186 21.87 -17.93 -7.92
C ALA A 186 22.72 -17.04 -8.85
N ASP A 187 22.35 -16.95 -10.13
CA ASP A 187 23.05 -16.14 -11.13
C ASP A 187 23.15 -14.66 -10.72
N LEU A 188 22.11 -14.14 -10.07
CA LEU A 188 22.09 -12.76 -9.56
C LEU A 188 22.91 -12.61 -8.28
N LEU A 189 22.73 -13.51 -7.31
CA LEU A 189 23.23 -13.33 -5.94
C LEU A 189 24.66 -13.81 -5.74
N GLU A 190 25.13 -14.83 -6.46
CA GLU A 190 26.48 -15.39 -6.32
C GLU A 190 27.59 -14.32 -6.49
N PRO A 191 27.62 -13.50 -7.57
CA PRO A 191 28.64 -12.47 -7.70
C PRO A 191 28.55 -11.37 -6.64
N ILE A 192 27.34 -11.06 -6.15
CA ILE A 192 27.12 -10.06 -5.10
C ILE A 192 27.64 -10.59 -3.76
N TRP A 193 27.27 -11.83 -3.43
CA TRP A 193 27.67 -12.52 -2.21
C TRP A 193 29.18 -12.69 -2.14
N ASP A 194 29.83 -13.06 -3.25
CA ASP A 194 31.27 -13.29 -3.27
C ASP A 194 32.10 -12.01 -3.10
N ALA A 195 31.56 -10.87 -3.52
CA ALA A 195 32.21 -9.56 -3.41
C ALA A 195 31.95 -8.84 -2.09
N ALA A 196 30.90 -9.22 -1.34
CA ALA A 196 30.45 -8.50 -0.14
C ALA A 196 30.82 -9.23 1.17
N ASP A 197 30.88 -8.47 2.27
CA ASP A 197 31.01 -9.02 3.62
C ASP A 197 29.64 -9.40 4.24
N GLY A 198 28.57 -8.81 3.70
CA GLY A 198 27.18 -9.12 4.01
C GLY A 198 26.24 -8.47 3.00
N VAL A 199 24.99 -8.95 2.97
CA VAL A 199 23.97 -8.48 2.03
C VAL A 199 22.76 -7.96 2.79
N TRP A 200 22.39 -6.71 2.54
CA TRP A 200 21.10 -6.14 2.92
C TRP A 200 20.09 -6.43 1.81
N LEU A 201 18.98 -7.07 2.16
CA LEU A 201 17.86 -7.33 1.28
C LEU A 201 16.67 -6.45 1.69
N VAL A 202 16.29 -5.54 0.83
CA VAL A 202 15.07 -4.74 0.94
C VAL A 202 13.99 -5.45 0.15
N THR A 203 12.95 -5.96 0.82
CA THR A 203 11.86 -6.70 0.17
C THR A 203 10.60 -5.84 0.07
N THR A 204 10.01 -5.72 -1.11
CA THR A 204 8.77 -4.99 -1.40
C THR A 204 7.58 -5.95 -1.49
N PRO A 205 6.33 -5.46 -1.37
CA PRO A 205 5.12 -6.28 -1.53
C PRO A 205 5.03 -7.00 -2.88
N GLU A 206 5.63 -6.45 -3.92
CA GLU A 206 5.60 -7.00 -5.27
C GLU A 206 6.53 -8.18 -5.48
N ALA A 207 7.51 -8.40 -4.59
CA ALA A 207 8.41 -9.54 -4.64
C ALA A 207 7.64 -10.86 -4.73
N ALA A 208 6.53 -11.00 -3.99
CA ALA A 208 5.71 -12.21 -3.99
C ALA A 208 5.07 -12.53 -5.36
N GLN A 209 4.91 -11.55 -6.26
CA GLN A 209 4.35 -11.77 -7.60
C GLN A 209 5.38 -12.39 -8.56
N THR A 210 6.66 -12.07 -8.36
CA THR A 210 7.78 -12.50 -9.21
C THR A 210 8.58 -13.64 -8.60
N ASP A 211 8.57 -13.76 -7.28
CA ASP A 211 9.27 -14.78 -6.48
C ASP A 211 8.32 -15.37 -5.40
N PRO A 212 7.27 -16.10 -5.81
CA PRO A 212 6.26 -16.63 -4.87
C PRO A 212 6.82 -17.67 -3.91
N GLN A 213 7.98 -18.26 -4.22
CA GLN A 213 8.66 -19.27 -3.40
C GLN A 213 9.78 -18.66 -2.54
N ALA A 214 9.95 -17.34 -2.56
CA ALA A 214 11.00 -16.62 -1.83
C ALA A 214 12.41 -17.17 -2.08
N GLN A 215 12.72 -17.55 -3.33
CA GLN A 215 14.00 -18.09 -3.79
C GLN A 215 15.17 -17.19 -3.42
N ILE A 216 15.05 -15.86 -3.58
CA ILE A 216 16.11 -14.90 -3.21
C ILE A 216 16.44 -14.98 -1.72
N ARG A 217 15.40 -14.98 -0.87
CA ARG A 217 15.53 -15.07 0.58
C ARG A 217 16.15 -16.41 0.97
N HIS A 218 15.60 -17.51 0.46
CA HIS A 218 16.04 -18.86 0.81
C HIS A 218 17.51 -19.10 0.41
N TRP A 219 17.93 -18.58 -0.75
CA TRP A 219 19.31 -18.69 -1.20
C TRP A 219 20.30 -18.03 -0.23
N LEU A 220 19.94 -16.83 0.29
CA LEU A 220 20.75 -16.08 1.26
C LEU A 220 20.74 -16.75 2.65
N GLU A 221 19.57 -17.15 3.14
CA GLU A 221 19.41 -17.82 4.45
C GLU A 221 20.25 -19.09 4.57
N GLN A 222 20.32 -19.89 3.50
CA GLN A 222 21.13 -21.12 3.47
C GLN A 222 22.65 -20.88 3.61
N ARG A 223 23.13 -19.66 3.32
CA ARG A 223 24.56 -19.32 3.23
C ARG A 223 25.02 -18.37 4.32
N ALA A 224 24.10 -17.63 4.94
CA ALA A 224 24.43 -16.64 5.95
C ALA A 224 24.93 -17.29 7.24
N LEU A 225 25.98 -16.71 7.84
CA LEU A 225 26.45 -17.08 9.17
C LEU A 225 25.53 -16.53 10.27
N ALA A 226 24.93 -15.37 10.01
CA ALA A 226 23.94 -14.73 10.87
C ALA A 226 22.94 -13.95 10.02
N THR A 227 21.69 -13.88 10.48
CA THR A 227 20.61 -13.16 9.82
C THR A 227 19.88 -12.29 10.83
N ARG A 228 19.41 -11.12 10.39
CA ARG A 228 18.48 -10.28 11.15
C ARG A 228 17.48 -9.63 10.22
N ALA A 229 16.24 -9.50 10.65
CA ALA A 229 15.16 -8.94 9.84
C ALA A 229 14.33 -7.93 10.65
N TRP A 230 13.76 -6.97 9.93
CA TRP A 230 12.89 -5.91 10.42
C TRP A 230 11.73 -5.71 9.44
N ASP A 231 10.56 -5.40 9.98
CA ASP A 231 9.35 -5.11 9.21
C ASP A 231 9.04 -3.60 9.24
N TYR A 232 8.80 -3.01 8.06
CA TYR A 232 8.48 -1.60 7.86
C TYR A 232 7.15 -1.46 7.11
N GLY A 233 6.10 -1.98 7.73
CA GLY A 233 4.74 -1.97 7.18
C GLY A 233 4.60 -2.85 5.95
N ASP A 234 4.71 -2.25 4.77
CA ASP A 234 4.60 -2.95 3.47
C ASP A 234 5.96 -3.55 3.02
N ASN A 235 7.08 -3.03 3.54
CA ASN A 235 8.42 -3.47 3.17
C ASN A 235 9.09 -4.26 4.29
N ALA A 236 10.06 -5.11 3.95
CA ALA A 236 10.98 -5.72 4.91
C ALA A 236 12.42 -5.30 4.63
N LEU A 237 13.21 -5.27 5.69
CA LEU A 237 14.66 -5.21 5.63
C LEU A 237 15.22 -6.47 6.27
N ALA A 238 16.14 -7.15 5.60
CA ALA A 238 16.90 -8.24 6.18
C ALA A 238 18.38 -8.07 5.91
N PHE A 239 19.22 -8.48 6.85
CA PHE A 239 20.66 -8.53 6.71
C PHE A 239 21.14 -9.98 6.81
N TYR A 240 22.04 -10.35 5.91
CA TYR A 240 22.65 -11.68 5.82
C TYR A 240 24.17 -11.53 5.89
N ALA A 241 24.78 -11.91 7.01
CA ALA A 241 26.21 -11.84 7.21
C ALA A 241 26.92 -12.99 6.49
N ARG A 242 27.92 -12.69 5.65
CA ARG A 242 28.78 -13.70 5.03
C ARG A 242 29.99 -14.03 5.91
N THR A 243 30.54 -13.03 6.60
CA THR A 243 31.74 -13.17 7.43
C THR A 243 31.43 -13.05 8.92
N THR A 244 32.21 -13.75 9.76
CA THR A 244 32.08 -13.67 11.23
C THR A 244 32.34 -12.25 11.72
N GLN A 245 33.36 -11.58 11.16
CA GLN A 245 33.66 -10.18 11.48
C GLN A 245 32.44 -9.29 11.23
N ARG A 246 31.76 -9.45 10.10
CA ARG A 246 30.60 -8.62 9.80
C ARG A 246 29.40 -8.93 10.69
N SER A 247 29.22 -10.20 11.06
CA SER A 247 28.21 -10.65 12.03
C SER A 247 28.39 -9.97 13.39
N ASP A 248 29.63 -9.85 13.87
CA ASP A 248 29.93 -9.23 15.17
C ASP A 248 29.67 -7.71 15.19
N LEU A 249 29.66 -7.07 14.01
CA LEU A 249 29.48 -5.62 13.83
C LEU A 249 28.02 -5.23 13.53
N LEU A 250 27.05 -6.14 13.60
CA LEU A 250 25.67 -5.87 13.19
C LEU A 250 24.98 -4.80 14.06
N ASP A 251 25.27 -4.79 15.36
CA ASP A 251 24.70 -3.85 16.32
C ASP A 251 25.48 -2.54 16.43
N GLN A 252 26.60 -2.42 15.71
CA GLN A 252 27.45 -1.24 15.73
C GLN A 252 27.06 -0.23 14.65
N THR A 253 27.00 1.04 15.03
CA THR A 253 26.80 2.14 14.07
C THR A 253 27.90 2.17 13.01
N GLY A 254 27.50 2.26 11.74
CA GLY A 254 28.39 2.37 10.59
C GLY A 254 29.27 3.63 10.65
N PRO A 255 30.54 3.56 10.23
CA PRO A 255 31.48 4.68 10.34
C PRO A 255 31.10 5.91 9.51
N ASN A 256 30.27 5.73 8.48
CA ASN A 256 29.81 6.79 7.58
C ASN A 256 28.37 7.23 7.88
N PHE A 257 27.77 6.75 8.97
CA PHE A 257 26.43 7.14 9.33
C PHE A 257 26.37 8.61 9.76
N VAL A 258 25.37 9.31 9.25
CA VAL A 258 25.08 10.69 9.63
C VAL A 258 23.64 10.73 10.12
N LEU A 259 23.43 11.32 11.30
CA LEU A 259 22.09 11.49 11.85
C LEU A 259 21.16 12.19 10.84
N PRO A 260 19.90 11.76 10.75
CA PRO A 260 18.91 12.46 9.93
C PRO A 260 18.82 13.94 10.31
N ALA A 261 18.66 14.83 9.33
CA ALA A 261 18.62 16.28 9.57
C ALA A 261 17.47 16.72 10.52
N GLN A 262 16.45 15.88 10.68
CA GLN A 262 15.29 16.12 11.55
C GLN A 262 15.41 15.38 12.90
N ALA A 263 16.52 14.70 13.16
CA ALA A 263 16.77 14.08 14.45
C ALA A 263 16.88 15.15 15.55
N VAL A 264 16.32 14.86 16.70
CA VAL A 264 16.39 15.69 17.90
C VAL A 264 17.60 15.25 18.71
N SER A 265 18.58 16.16 18.87
CA SER A 265 19.72 15.93 19.77
C SER A 265 19.28 16.01 21.23
N MET A 266 19.77 15.08 22.03
CA MET A 266 19.46 15.02 23.45
C MET A 266 20.38 15.91 24.28
N PRO A 267 19.89 16.43 25.42
CA PRO A 267 20.73 17.16 26.36
C PRO A 267 21.76 16.24 27.03
N PRO A 268 22.85 16.77 27.61
CA PRO A 268 23.85 15.98 28.32
C PRO A 268 23.29 15.15 29.50
N SER A 269 22.14 15.51 30.07
CA SER A 269 21.47 14.74 31.13
C SER A 269 20.83 13.44 30.64
N ALA A 270 20.70 13.24 29.32
CA ALA A 270 20.14 12.04 28.73
C ALA A 270 21.19 10.96 28.39
N ASP A 271 22.47 11.21 28.67
CA ASP A 271 23.57 10.28 28.40
C ASP A 271 23.26 8.87 28.98
N PRO A 272 23.40 7.77 28.21
CA PRO A 272 24.07 7.62 26.91
C PRO A 272 23.24 7.90 25.64
N LEU A 273 21.99 8.36 25.75
CA LEU A 273 21.15 8.69 24.59
C LEU A 273 21.62 10.00 23.95
N GLU A 274 21.99 9.96 22.67
CA GLU A 274 22.52 11.12 21.93
C GLU A 274 21.46 11.82 21.10
N ALA A 275 20.60 11.06 20.44
CA ALA A 275 19.57 11.61 19.58
C ALA A 275 18.37 10.66 19.46
N ALA A 276 17.24 11.21 19.04
CA ALA A 276 16.09 10.43 18.61
C ALA A 276 15.51 11.00 17.32
N TRP A 277 14.88 10.16 16.52
CA TRP A 277 14.29 10.57 15.27
C TRP A 277 12.92 9.93 15.06
N LEU A 278 11.95 10.79 14.75
CA LEU A 278 10.58 10.44 14.39
C LEU A 278 10.38 10.77 12.90
N PRO A 279 10.07 9.79 12.04
CA PRO A 279 10.10 9.96 10.59
C PRO A 279 8.93 10.80 10.06
N LEU A 280 7.75 10.72 10.69
CA LEU A 280 6.53 11.34 10.19
C LEU A 280 5.84 12.18 11.27
N HIS A 281 5.02 13.12 10.80
CA HIS A 281 4.18 13.97 11.66
C HIS A 281 2.70 13.57 11.61
N ARG A 282 2.35 12.53 10.86
CA ARG A 282 0.98 12.03 10.70
C ARG A 282 1.02 10.51 10.55
N TYR A 283 0.21 9.82 11.32
CA TYR A 283 0.04 8.36 11.27
C TYR A 283 -1.46 8.04 11.22
N ALA A 284 -1.82 6.95 10.56
CA ALA A 284 -3.14 6.35 10.65
C ALA A 284 -3.21 5.38 11.85
N ILE A 285 -4.41 5.14 12.37
CA ILE A 285 -4.65 3.94 13.19
C ILE A 285 -4.31 2.72 12.33
N GLY A 286 -3.66 1.73 12.95
CA GLY A 286 -3.10 0.54 12.33
C GLY A 286 -1.69 0.71 11.76
N ASP A 287 -1.14 1.93 11.73
CA ASP A 287 0.27 2.15 11.39
C ASP A 287 1.18 1.80 12.58
N THR A 288 2.44 1.51 12.27
CA THR A 288 3.51 1.41 13.27
C THR A 288 4.37 2.67 13.21
N VAL A 289 4.58 3.30 14.36
CA VAL A 289 5.55 4.39 14.51
C VAL A 289 6.91 3.77 14.77
N HIS A 290 7.82 3.87 13.80
CA HIS A 290 9.21 3.44 13.94
C HIS A 290 10.06 4.57 14.53
N LEU A 291 10.17 4.62 15.86
CA LEU A 291 11.02 5.58 16.56
C LEU A 291 12.47 5.09 16.55
N SER A 292 13.40 5.90 16.03
CA SER A 292 14.83 5.58 16.07
C SER A 292 15.50 6.31 17.23
N LEU A 293 16.20 5.56 18.08
CA LEU A 293 17.01 6.07 19.18
C LEU A 293 18.47 5.81 18.87
N PHE A 294 19.32 6.80 19.10
CA PHE A 294 20.75 6.73 18.82
C PHE A 294 21.53 6.84 20.13
N TRP A 295 22.28 5.80 20.45
CA TRP A 295 22.99 5.64 21.72
C TRP A 295 24.50 5.67 21.51
N ARG A 296 25.24 6.32 22.42
CA ARG A 296 26.71 6.31 22.44
C ARG A 296 27.30 5.10 23.19
N ALA A 297 26.49 4.50 24.04
CA ALA A 297 26.79 3.27 24.79
C ALA A 297 25.45 2.54 25.05
N PRO A 298 25.47 1.24 25.33
CA PRO A 298 24.25 0.49 25.67
C PRO A 298 23.48 1.12 26.85
N PRO A 299 22.13 1.15 26.81
CA PRO A 299 21.34 1.66 27.92
C PRO A 299 21.52 0.77 29.18
N GLU A 300 21.67 1.39 30.35
CA GLU A 300 21.88 0.69 31.63
C GLU A 300 20.61 0.10 32.26
N GLY A 301 19.42 0.43 31.71
CA GLY A 301 18.14 -0.04 32.22
C GLY A 301 16.99 0.21 31.25
N ASP A 302 15.78 -0.15 31.67
CA ASP A 302 14.59 -0.08 30.85
C ASP A 302 14.30 1.35 30.35
N LEU A 303 13.76 1.44 29.15
CA LEU A 303 13.30 2.69 28.57
C LEU A 303 11.78 2.70 28.55
N GLN A 304 11.18 3.82 28.94
CA GLN A 304 9.76 4.06 28.72
C GLN A 304 9.58 5.05 27.58
N VAL A 305 8.70 4.73 26.65
CA VAL A 305 8.22 5.67 25.63
C VAL A 305 6.82 6.09 26.02
N LEU A 306 6.65 7.39 26.24
CA LEU A 306 5.41 8.00 26.71
C LEU A 306 4.71 8.65 25.54
N LEU A 307 3.44 8.31 25.35
CA LEU A 307 2.56 8.91 24.38
C LEU A 307 1.52 9.74 25.14
N ARG A 308 1.54 11.07 24.95
CA ARG A 308 0.67 12.02 25.65
C ARG A 308 -0.26 12.72 24.68
N GLY A 309 -1.56 12.71 24.92
CA GLY A 309 -2.54 13.31 24.01
C GLY A 309 -3.99 13.14 24.47
N PRO A 310 -4.95 12.90 23.55
CA PRO A 310 -6.34 12.58 23.89
C PRO A 310 -6.47 11.38 24.84
N ALA A 311 -5.52 10.44 24.77
CA ALA A 311 -5.28 9.39 25.74
C ALA A 311 -3.79 9.40 26.10
N GLU A 312 -3.45 8.80 27.24
CA GLU A 312 -2.06 8.56 27.63
C GLU A 312 -1.75 7.07 27.48
N ARG A 313 -0.58 6.75 26.93
CA ARG A 313 -0.10 5.37 26.78
C ARG A 313 1.39 5.31 27.05
N ASP A 314 1.79 4.33 27.85
CA ASP A 314 3.19 4.05 28.13
C ASP A 314 3.58 2.74 27.44
N PHE A 315 4.72 2.78 26.73
CA PHE A 315 5.32 1.62 26.11
C PHE A 315 6.61 1.31 26.84
N PHE A 316 6.67 0.12 27.43
CA PHE A 316 7.88 -0.40 28.05
C PHE A 316 8.76 -1.00 26.97
N VAL A 317 9.99 -0.50 26.88
CA VAL A 317 10.97 -0.91 25.89
C VAL A 317 12.12 -1.57 26.61
N GLU A 318 12.36 -2.83 26.28
CA GLU A 318 13.51 -3.56 26.79
C GLU A 318 14.82 -2.88 26.37
N PRO A 319 15.87 -2.91 27.22
CA PRO A 319 17.16 -2.36 26.88
C PRO A 319 17.68 -2.98 25.58
N ALA A 320 18.11 -2.14 24.62
CA ALA A 320 18.68 -2.66 23.39
C ALA A 320 20.00 -3.40 23.69
N ARG A 321 20.15 -4.55 23.03
CA ARG A 321 21.41 -5.29 22.96
C ARG A 321 22.31 -4.61 21.93
N LEU A 322 22.99 -3.55 22.35
CA LEU A 322 23.93 -2.79 21.52
C LEU A 322 25.38 -3.19 21.81
N SER A 323 26.27 -2.90 20.87
CA SER A 323 27.71 -2.97 21.12
C SER A 323 28.17 -1.93 22.15
N ASP A 324 29.33 -2.14 22.77
CA ASP A 324 29.92 -1.20 23.75
C ASP A 324 30.10 0.23 23.21
N SER A 325 30.20 0.39 21.89
CA SER A 325 30.26 1.68 21.19
C SER A 325 28.89 2.30 20.92
N GLY A 326 27.82 1.74 21.49
CA GLY A 326 26.45 2.14 21.24
C GLY A 326 25.92 1.62 19.90
N GLY A 327 24.87 2.27 19.40
CA GLY A 327 24.14 1.81 18.22
C GLY A 327 22.81 2.53 18.01
N GLN A 328 22.15 2.21 16.91
CA GLN A 328 20.75 2.58 16.70
C GLN A 328 19.84 1.51 17.29
N GLN A 329 18.84 1.93 18.06
CA GLN A 329 17.74 1.11 18.54
C GLN A 329 16.45 1.58 17.87
N GLN A 330 15.77 0.67 17.20
CA GLN A 330 14.41 0.89 16.73
C GLN A 330 13.41 0.53 17.83
N VAL A 331 12.41 1.39 18.01
CA VAL A 331 11.27 1.16 18.87
C VAL A 331 10.00 1.26 18.03
N ASP A 332 9.27 0.15 17.94
CA ASP A 332 8.05 0.06 17.17
C ASP A 332 6.82 0.27 18.08
N LEU A 333 6.08 1.34 17.82
CA LEU A 333 4.86 1.67 18.57
C LEU A 333 3.66 1.44 17.66
N HIS A 334 2.88 0.41 17.93
CA HIS A 334 1.69 0.10 17.15
C HIS A 334 0.55 1.06 17.52
N MET A 335 0.00 1.76 16.53
CA MET A 335 -1.12 2.67 16.71
C MET A 335 -2.43 1.87 16.71
N THR A 336 -2.78 1.30 17.86
CA THR A 336 -3.94 0.42 18.01
C THR A 336 -5.28 1.18 17.92
N PRO A 337 -6.38 0.52 17.50
CA PRO A 337 -7.70 1.17 17.33
C PRO A 337 -8.34 1.76 18.59
N ASP A 338 -7.91 1.34 19.78
CA ASP A 338 -8.35 1.90 21.06
C ASP A 338 -7.73 3.28 21.37
N LEU A 339 -6.73 3.74 20.60
CA LEU A 339 -6.19 5.09 20.69
C LEU A 339 -7.10 6.10 19.95
N PRO A 340 -7.66 7.11 20.65
CA PRO A 340 -8.49 8.12 20.00
C PRO A 340 -7.68 8.96 18.99
N PRO A 341 -8.26 9.32 17.83
CA PRO A 341 -7.63 10.23 16.89
C PRO A 341 -7.33 11.60 17.53
N GLY A 342 -6.20 12.20 17.18
CA GLY A 342 -5.81 13.51 17.68
C GLY A 342 -4.30 13.75 17.62
N ARG A 343 -3.83 14.82 18.27
CA ARG A 343 -2.41 15.14 18.33
C ARG A 343 -1.79 14.48 19.56
N TYR A 344 -0.71 13.74 19.34
CA TYR A 344 0.09 13.11 20.39
C TYR A 344 1.49 13.73 20.44
N GLN A 345 2.00 13.92 21.65
CA GLN A 345 3.40 14.17 21.95
C GLN A 345 4.06 12.84 22.31
N ILE A 346 5.27 12.63 21.82
CA ILE A 346 6.08 11.45 22.11
C ILE A 346 7.32 11.87 22.87
N ALA A 347 7.53 11.23 24.00
CA ALA A 347 8.66 11.46 24.89
C ALA A 347 9.29 10.13 25.29
N VAL A 348 10.55 10.18 25.70
CA VAL A 348 11.28 9.02 26.22
C VAL A 348 11.74 9.29 27.64
N GLN A 349 11.76 8.26 28.46
CA GLN A 349 12.25 8.31 29.82
C GLN A 349 13.16 7.11 30.07
N PRO A 350 14.48 7.31 30.13
CA PRO A 350 15.42 6.30 30.60
C PRO A 350 15.13 5.92 32.07
N ALA A 351 15.47 4.70 32.49
CA ALA A 351 15.22 4.20 33.84
C ALA A 351 15.63 5.19 34.95
N GLY A 352 14.63 5.72 35.67
CA GLY A 352 14.84 6.66 36.78
C GLY A 352 15.31 8.06 36.36
N GLY A 353 15.35 8.36 35.06
CA GLY A 353 15.78 9.63 34.49
C GLY A 353 14.63 10.64 34.27
N GLU A 354 15.00 11.80 33.74
CA GLU A 354 14.07 12.83 33.29
C GLU A 354 13.33 12.40 32.00
N VAL A 355 12.18 13.01 31.74
CA VAL A 355 11.41 12.80 30.51
C VAL A 355 11.94 13.76 29.43
N PHE A 356 12.31 13.22 28.28
CA PHE A 356 12.79 13.98 27.13
C PHE A 356 11.77 13.94 25.99
N GLU A 357 11.23 15.10 25.64
CA GLU A 357 10.28 15.23 24.53
C GLU A 357 11.00 15.09 23.18
N ILE A 358 10.53 14.16 22.35
CA ILE A 358 11.10 13.89 21.03
C ILE A 358 10.38 14.69 19.95
N GLY A 359 9.05 14.75 20.01
CA GLY A 359 8.27 15.39 18.97
C GLY A 359 6.76 15.21 19.11
N SER A 360 6.04 15.52 18.05
CA SER A 360 4.59 15.31 18.00
C SER A 360 4.13 14.85 16.63
N PHE A 361 3.03 14.11 16.60
CA PHE A 361 2.36 13.68 15.39
C PHE A 361 0.84 13.74 15.54
N ALA A 362 0.13 13.70 14.41
CA ALA A 362 -1.33 13.57 14.38
C ALA A 362 -1.72 12.12 14.04
N LEU A 363 -2.46 11.47 14.94
CA LEU A 363 -3.11 10.18 14.72
C LEU A 363 -4.48 10.40 14.06
N ILE A 364 -4.72 9.70 12.96
CA ILE A 364 -5.90 9.89 12.11
C ILE A 364 -6.67 8.57 12.06
N ALA A 365 -7.99 8.63 12.24
CA ALA A 365 -8.83 7.44 12.06
C ALA A 365 -8.90 7.07 10.56
N PRO A 366 -8.68 5.81 10.17
CA PRO A 366 -9.11 5.33 8.88
C PRO A 366 -10.64 5.38 8.82
N ARG A 367 -11.16 5.51 7.60
CA ARG A 367 -12.60 5.49 7.35
C ARG A 367 -13.05 4.03 7.28
N THR A 368 -13.35 3.42 8.42
CA THR A 368 -13.85 2.04 8.48
C THR A 368 -15.21 1.96 7.76
N GLU A 369 -15.37 0.99 6.85
CA GLU A 369 -16.70 0.63 6.34
C GLU A 369 -17.51 -0.02 7.46
N ALA A 370 -18.83 0.24 7.49
CA ALA A 370 -19.69 -0.13 8.62
C ALA A 370 -19.62 -1.64 8.95
N SER A 371 -19.51 -1.95 10.24
CA SER A 371 -19.68 -3.29 10.78
C SER A 371 -21.05 -3.87 10.39
N ALA A 372 -21.09 -5.15 10.04
CA ALA A 372 -22.34 -5.87 9.74
C ALA A 372 -22.85 -6.58 11.01
N PRO A 373 -24.16 -6.57 11.28
CA PRO A 373 -24.74 -7.37 12.37
C PRO A 373 -24.57 -8.87 12.08
N VAL A 374 -24.20 -9.64 13.12
CA VAL A 374 -23.99 -11.11 13.06
C VAL A 374 -25.22 -11.84 12.50
N GLU A 375 -26.42 -11.34 12.80
CA GLU A 375 -27.69 -12.01 12.52
C GLU A 375 -28.01 -12.16 11.03
N ASP A 376 -27.29 -11.45 10.16
CA ASP A 376 -27.49 -11.48 8.70
C ASP A 376 -26.53 -12.46 7.97
N ILE A 377 -25.65 -13.17 8.68
CA ILE A 377 -24.68 -14.10 8.08
C ILE A 377 -25.37 -15.42 7.66
N THR A 378 -25.41 -15.70 6.35
CA THR A 378 -26.10 -16.86 5.77
C THR A 378 -25.41 -18.18 6.09
N HIS A 379 -24.08 -18.23 5.98
CA HIS A 379 -23.29 -19.43 6.26
C HIS A 379 -22.34 -19.17 7.43
N SER A 380 -22.80 -19.50 8.64
CA SER A 380 -21.97 -19.38 9.84
C SER A 380 -20.84 -20.41 9.85
N LEU A 381 -19.65 -19.95 10.20
CA LEU A 381 -18.44 -20.73 10.43
C LEU A 381 -17.84 -20.35 11.79
N ASP A 382 -16.95 -21.18 12.30
CA ASP A 382 -16.13 -20.85 13.47
C ASP A 382 -14.74 -21.49 13.28
N LEU A 383 -13.97 -20.85 12.41
CA LEU A 383 -12.61 -21.26 12.06
C LEU A 383 -11.63 -20.17 12.48
N ARG A 384 -10.57 -20.56 13.17
CA ARG A 384 -9.50 -19.66 13.60
C ARG A 384 -8.29 -19.78 12.69
N LEU A 385 -7.78 -18.65 12.21
CA LEU A 385 -6.58 -18.56 11.39
C LEU A 385 -5.47 -17.92 12.23
N GLY A 386 -4.34 -18.63 12.34
CA GLY A 386 -3.23 -18.19 13.18
C GLY A 386 -3.63 -18.06 14.66
N PRO A 387 -3.10 -17.06 15.39
CA PRO A 387 -3.34 -16.92 16.82
C PRO A 387 -4.75 -16.44 17.19
N SER A 388 -5.28 -15.43 16.49
CA SER A 388 -6.41 -14.62 16.96
C SER A 388 -7.49 -14.29 15.91
N ILE A 389 -7.23 -14.49 14.61
CA ILE A 389 -8.20 -14.14 13.56
C ILE A 389 -9.25 -15.25 13.41
N ARG A 390 -10.53 -14.90 13.36
CA ARG A 390 -11.65 -15.83 13.17
C ARG A 390 -12.43 -15.50 11.90
N LEU A 391 -12.75 -16.53 11.11
CA LEU A 391 -13.77 -16.49 10.07
C LEU A 391 -15.10 -16.92 10.69
N VAL A 392 -15.99 -15.95 10.91
CA VAL A 392 -17.31 -16.10 11.55
C VAL A 392 -18.36 -16.63 10.55
N GLY A 393 -18.10 -16.46 9.26
CA GLY A 393 -18.97 -16.98 8.22
C GLY A 393 -18.77 -16.29 6.88
N TYR A 394 -19.67 -16.56 5.95
CA TYR A 394 -19.67 -15.97 4.62
C TYR A 394 -21.07 -15.90 4.02
N ASP A 395 -21.22 -15.02 3.03
CA ASP A 395 -22.37 -14.98 2.12
C ASP A 395 -21.89 -15.16 0.69
N LEU A 396 -22.61 -16.00 -0.05
CA LEU A 396 -22.38 -16.22 -1.47
C LEU A 396 -23.65 -15.85 -2.21
N ALA A 397 -23.59 -14.81 -3.06
CA ALA A 397 -24.78 -14.30 -3.74
C ALA A 397 -25.40 -15.32 -4.70
N GLN A 398 -24.57 -16.19 -5.28
CA GLN A 398 -24.97 -17.23 -6.21
C GLN A 398 -23.98 -18.39 -6.20
N ASN A 399 -24.47 -19.63 -6.29
CA ASN A 399 -23.62 -20.83 -6.42
C ASN A 399 -23.47 -21.27 -7.88
N THR A 400 -23.89 -20.44 -8.83
CA THR A 400 -23.79 -20.68 -10.28
C THR A 400 -23.41 -19.38 -10.97
N VAL A 401 -22.43 -19.43 -11.87
CA VAL A 401 -21.87 -18.26 -12.56
C VAL A 401 -21.42 -18.67 -13.97
N ALA A 402 -21.56 -17.80 -14.97
CA ALA A 402 -21.07 -18.09 -16.33
C ALA A 402 -19.56 -17.80 -16.44
N ALA A 403 -18.87 -18.50 -17.34
CA ALA A 403 -17.50 -18.15 -17.70
C ALA A 403 -17.46 -16.71 -18.25
N GLY A 404 -16.53 -15.89 -17.77
CA GLY A 404 -16.40 -14.47 -18.12
C GLY A 404 -17.14 -13.50 -17.19
N ASP A 405 -18.05 -14.00 -16.34
CA ASP A 405 -18.75 -13.20 -15.32
C ASP A 405 -17.92 -13.11 -14.03
N SER A 406 -18.55 -12.66 -12.93
CA SER A 406 -17.92 -12.59 -11.61
C SER A 406 -18.81 -13.15 -10.51
N LEU A 407 -18.17 -13.74 -9.50
CA LEU A 407 -18.78 -14.29 -8.31
C LEU A 407 -18.68 -13.29 -7.16
N ALA A 408 -19.81 -12.95 -6.54
CA ALA A 408 -19.84 -12.06 -5.38
C ALA A 408 -19.80 -12.87 -4.07
N LEU A 409 -18.74 -12.68 -3.29
CA LEU A 409 -18.47 -13.33 -2.01
C LEU A 409 -18.32 -12.27 -0.93
N THR A 410 -18.95 -12.46 0.23
CA THR A 410 -18.67 -11.67 1.44
C THR A 410 -18.12 -12.60 2.52
N LEU A 411 -16.98 -12.26 3.09
CA LEU A 411 -16.37 -12.95 4.23
C LEU A 411 -16.57 -12.11 5.48
N TYR A 412 -16.87 -12.77 6.59
CA TYR A 412 -17.07 -12.11 7.88
C TYR A 412 -15.97 -12.50 8.84
N TRP A 413 -15.12 -11.52 9.16
CA TRP A 413 -13.97 -11.73 10.01
C TRP A 413 -14.14 -11.06 11.36
N GLN A 414 -13.47 -11.59 12.37
CA GLN A 414 -13.39 -11.03 13.72
C GLN A 414 -12.01 -11.34 14.31
N THR A 415 -11.54 -10.52 15.24
CA THR A 415 -10.37 -10.80 16.09
C THR A 415 -10.76 -10.63 17.55
N ASP A 416 -10.10 -11.35 18.46
CA ASP A 416 -10.26 -11.21 19.91
C ASP A 416 -9.24 -10.25 20.54
N GLU A 417 -8.19 -9.88 19.79
CA GLU A 417 -7.16 -8.94 20.23
C GLU A 417 -6.69 -8.02 19.09
N PRO A 418 -6.05 -6.87 19.41
CA PRO A 418 -5.43 -6.02 18.40
C PRO A 418 -4.33 -6.76 17.63
N LEU A 419 -4.37 -6.66 16.30
CA LEU A 419 -3.41 -7.31 15.42
C LEU A 419 -2.27 -6.35 15.09
N THR A 420 -1.03 -6.83 15.11
CA THR A 420 0.17 -6.05 14.76
C THR A 420 0.72 -6.37 13.37
N ALA A 421 0.25 -7.46 12.77
CA ALA A 421 0.64 -7.90 11.43
C ALA A 421 -0.45 -7.62 10.39
N ARG A 422 -0.02 -7.31 9.17
CA ARG A 422 -0.90 -7.12 8.00
C ARG A 422 -1.01 -8.41 7.19
N TYR A 423 -2.24 -8.77 6.88
CA TYR A 423 -2.55 -9.98 6.11
C TYR A 423 -3.38 -9.67 4.87
N LYS A 424 -3.08 -10.38 3.79
CA LYS A 424 -3.94 -10.46 2.60
C LYS A 424 -4.81 -11.70 2.68
N VAL A 425 -6.06 -11.54 2.28
CA VAL A 425 -6.95 -12.65 1.98
C VAL A 425 -6.72 -13.04 0.52
N PHE A 426 -6.53 -14.33 0.27
CA PHE A 426 -6.65 -14.89 -1.07
C PHE A 426 -8.01 -15.56 -1.21
N THR A 427 -8.57 -15.45 -2.41
CA THR A 427 -9.76 -16.19 -2.83
C THR A 427 -9.41 -16.93 -4.12
N HIS A 428 -9.63 -18.24 -4.16
CA HIS A 428 -9.32 -19.07 -5.32
C HIS A 428 -10.56 -19.84 -5.77
N LEU A 429 -10.85 -19.78 -7.06
CA LEU A 429 -11.82 -20.63 -7.73
C LEU A 429 -11.07 -21.70 -8.52
N LEU A 430 -11.04 -22.91 -7.95
CA LEU A 430 -10.25 -24.03 -8.46
C LEU A 430 -11.10 -24.96 -9.32
N GLY A 431 -10.66 -25.19 -10.56
CA GLY A 431 -11.30 -26.14 -11.49
C GLY A 431 -10.58 -27.49 -11.52
N GLU A 432 -11.22 -28.49 -12.11
CA GLU A 432 -10.60 -29.81 -12.34
C GLU A 432 -9.64 -29.81 -13.55
N VAL A 433 -9.78 -28.83 -14.44
CA VAL A 433 -8.97 -28.69 -15.65
C VAL A 433 -7.81 -27.72 -15.37
N PHE A 434 -6.61 -28.10 -15.78
CA PHE A 434 -5.43 -27.25 -15.67
C PHE A 434 -5.58 -26.01 -16.55
N ASN A 435 -5.41 -24.83 -15.97
CA ASN A 435 -5.41 -23.55 -16.65
C ASN A 435 -4.00 -23.26 -17.17
N ALA A 436 -3.82 -23.31 -18.49
CA ALA A 436 -2.54 -23.08 -19.13
C ALA A 436 -2.07 -21.61 -19.03
N ASP A 437 -3.00 -20.65 -18.91
CA ASP A 437 -2.67 -19.23 -18.83
C ASP A 437 -2.07 -18.85 -17.48
N THR A 438 -2.52 -19.51 -16.41
CA THR A 438 -2.04 -19.27 -15.03
C THR A 438 -1.04 -20.33 -14.56
N GLY A 439 -0.86 -21.41 -15.30
CA GLY A 439 0.05 -22.51 -14.94
C GLY A 439 -0.40 -23.32 -13.72
N ASN A 440 -1.68 -23.29 -13.38
CA ASN A 440 -2.25 -23.96 -12.20
C ASN A 440 -3.73 -24.30 -12.40
N PHE A 441 -4.45 -24.73 -11.36
CA PHE A 441 -5.89 -25.06 -11.44
C PHE A 441 -6.82 -23.88 -11.10
N ILE A 442 -6.29 -22.66 -10.95
CA ILE A 442 -7.05 -21.47 -10.61
C ILE A 442 -7.65 -20.85 -11.87
N TRP A 443 -8.96 -20.66 -11.86
CA TRP A 443 -9.73 -20.04 -12.95
C TRP A 443 -10.37 -18.70 -12.56
N GLY A 444 -10.23 -18.32 -11.30
CA GLY A 444 -10.62 -17.02 -10.78
C GLY A 444 -9.94 -16.76 -9.44
N GLN A 445 -9.44 -15.56 -9.23
CA GLN A 445 -8.82 -15.20 -7.95
C GLN A 445 -8.89 -13.70 -7.66
N VAL A 446 -8.89 -13.38 -6.38
CA VAL A 446 -8.62 -12.05 -5.85
C VAL A 446 -7.79 -12.17 -4.59
N ASP A 447 -6.68 -11.45 -4.59
CA ASP A 447 -5.78 -11.27 -3.45
C ASP A 447 -5.84 -9.82 -3.00
N SER A 448 -6.33 -9.57 -1.79
CA SER A 448 -6.40 -8.21 -1.26
C SER A 448 -6.36 -8.20 0.24
N GLU A 449 -5.88 -7.10 0.80
CA GLU A 449 -6.17 -6.81 2.20
C GLU A 449 -7.67 -6.57 2.38
N PRO A 450 -8.20 -6.82 3.59
CA PRO A 450 -9.65 -6.74 3.82
C PRO A 450 -10.26 -5.39 3.42
N ALA A 451 -11.49 -5.46 2.92
CA ALA A 451 -12.26 -4.35 2.36
C ALA A 451 -11.53 -3.62 1.21
N ASN A 452 -10.81 -4.38 0.37
CA ASN A 452 -10.00 -3.87 -0.73
C ASN A 452 -8.93 -2.85 -0.28
N GLY A 453 -8.20 -3.20 0.78
CA GLY A 453 -7.15 -2.37 1.39
C GLY A 453 -7.65 -1.20 2.24
N LYS A 454 -8.96 -1.09 2.49
CA LYS A 454 -9.54 -0.01 3.32
C LYS A 454 -9.59 -0.35 4.80
N THR A 455 -9.57 -1.64 5.14
CA THR A 455 -9.62 -2.13 6.52
C THR A 455 -8.50 -3.15 6.75
N PRO A 456 -7.21 -2.74 6.67
CA PRO A 456 -6.08 -3.61 7.02
C PRO A 456 -6.30 -4.29 8.38
N THR A 457 -5.78 -5.51 8.56
CA THR A 457 -5.99 -6.27 9.81
C THR A 457 -5.52 -5.54 11.06
N THR A 458 -4.50 -4.68 10.95
CA THR A 458 -4.01 -3.85 12.07
C THR A 458 -4.98 -2.75 12.50
N THR A 459 -6.02 -2.45 11.71
CA THR A 459 -7.08 -1.49 12.06
C THR A 459 -8.29 -2.16 12.71
N TRP A 460 -8.29 -3.48 12.88
CA TRP A 460 -9.44 -4.21 13.41
C TRP A 460 -9.60 -3.97 14.90
N THR A 461 -10.79 -3.54 15.31
CA THR A 461 -11.15 -3.48 16.71
C THR A 461 -11.47 -4.89 17.20
N PRO A 462 -10.99 -5.31 18.39
CA PRO A 462 -11.41 -6.55 19.00
C PRO A 462 -12.93 -6.67 19.07
N ASP A 463 -13.43 -7.88 18.81
CA ASP A 463 -14.84 -8.26 18.75
C ASP A 463 -15.69 -7.57 17.66
N GLU A 464 -15.15 -6.62 16.90
CA GLU A 464 -15.82 -6.03 15.74
C GLU A 464 -15.88 -7.03 14.58
N ILE A 465 -17.04 -7.13 13.93
CA ILE A 465 -17.20 -7.93 12.72
C ILE A 465 -16.91 -7.07 11.50
N ILE A 466 -15.94 -7.54 10.72
CA ILE A 466 -15.52 -6.94 9.46
C ILE A 466 -16.18 -7.69 8.30
N ALA A 467 -17.02 -6.98 7.55
CA ALA A 467 -17.64 -7.49 6.33
C ALA A 467 -16.74 -7.18 5.13
N ASP A 468 -16.20 -8.23 4.53
CA ASP A 468 -15.15 -8.16 3.52
C ASP A 468 -15.65 -8.68 2.17
N ARG A 469 -15.83 -7.78 1.20
CA ARG A 469 -16.54 -8.05 -0.05
C ARG A 469 -15.59 -8.25 -1.22
N TYR A 470 -15.77 -9.36 -1.92
CA TYR A 470 -15.00 -9.78 -3.09
C TYR A 470 -15.88 -9.92 -4.33
N THR A 471 -15.34 -9.43 -5.45
CA THR A 471 -15.85 -9.72 -6.79
C THR A 471 -14.80 -10.56 -7.50
N ILE A 472 -14.99 -11.88 -7.50
CA ILE A 472 -14.02 -12.83 -8.04
C ILE A 472 -14.30 -13.01 -9.53
N PRO A 473 -13.40 -12.57 -10.44
CA PRO A 473 -13.60 -12.76 -11.87
C PRO A 473 -13.45 -14.25 -12.22
N VAL A 474 -14.34 -14.76 -13.06
CA VAL A 474 -14.23 -16.11 -13.64
C VAL A 474 -13.67 -15.95 -15.04
N ALA A 475 -12.55 -16.60 -15.34
CA ALA A 475 -11.92 -16.50 -16.64
C ALA A 475 -12.91 -16.89 -17.76
N ALA A 476 -12.90 -16.14 -18.87
CA ALA A 476 -13.81 -16.36 -20.00
C ALA A 476 -13.63 -17.75 -20.64
N GLY A 477 -12.44 -18.34 -20.54
CA GLY A 477 -12.13 -19.69 -21.01
C GLY A 477 -12.45 -20.80 -20.01
N ALA A 478 -13.02 -20.51 -18.84
CA ALA A 478 -13.27 -21.50 -17.80
C ALA A 478 -14.22 -22.62 -18.31
N PRO A 479 -13.79 -23.90 -18.28
CA PRO A 479 -14.65 -25.02 -18.63
C PRO A 479 -15.90 -25.08 -17.75
N ALA A 480 -17.05 -25.43 -18.33
CA ALA A 480 -18.25 -25.65 -17.53
C ALA A 480 -18.09 -26.86 -16.60
N GLY A 481 -18.53 -26.73 -15.34
CA GLY A 481 -18.38 -27.80 -14.35
C GLY A 481 -18.36 -27.30 -12.91
N PRO A 482 -18.09 -28.21 -11.95
CA PRO A 482 -17.92 -27.85 -10.55
C PRO A 482 -16.52 -27.25 -10.29
N TYR A 483 -16.49 -26.21 -9.48
CA TYR A 483 -15.28 -25.54 -9.01
C TYR A 483 -15.30 -25.45 -7.50
N THR A 484 -14.13 -25.58 -6.87
CA THR A 484 -13.99 -25.41 -5.42
C THR A 484 -13.64 -23.96 -5.11
N LEU A 485 -14.36 -23.34 -4.18
CA LEU A 485 -14.05 -22.01 -3.67
C LEU A 485 -13.20 -22.14 -2.40
N GLU A 486 -11.95 -21.71 -2.46
CA GLU A 486 -11.03 -21.70 -1.33
C GLU A 486 -10.64 -20.28 -0.91
N VAL A 487 -10.47 -20.08 0.39
CA VAL A 487 -9.98 -18.83 0.97
C VAL A 487 -8.94 -19.06 2.06
N GLY A 488 -8.19 -18.02 2.39
CA GLY A 488 -7.29 -18.02 3.55
C GLY A 488 -6.52 -16.71 3.67
N LEU A 489 -5.59 -16.65 4.62
CA LEU A 489 -4.77 -15.46 4.90
C LEU A 489 -3.29 -15.76 4.73
N TYR A 490 -2.53 -14.80 4.22
CA TYR A 490 -1.07 -14.83 4.27
C TYR A 490 -0.48 -13.48 4.69
N GLY A 491 0.69 -13.53 5.33
CA GLY A 491 1.41 -12.34 5.77
C GLY A 491 1.88 -11.52 4.56
N LEU A 492 1.62 -10.20 4.59
CA LEU A 492 1.89 -9.31 3.46
C LEU A 492 3.35 -9.33 2.99
N VAL A 493 4.28 -9.44 3.95
CA VAL A 493 5.72 -9.29 3.72
C VAL A 493 6.44 -10.65 3.58
N ASN A 494 6.06 -11.64 4.40
CA ASN A 494 6.71 -12.94 4.41
C ASN A 494 6.03 -13.98 3.49
N GLY A 495 4.85 -13.67 2.95
CA GLY A 495 4.08 -14.58 2.10
C GLY A 495 3.56 -15.82 2.82
N GLN A 496 3.74 -15.93 4.14
CA GLN A 496 3.44 -17.14 4.89
C GLN A 496 1.94 -17.27 5.11
N ARG A 497 1.36 -18.39 4.69
CA ARG A 497 -0.06 -18.72 4.95
C ARG A 497 -0.29 -19.00 6.42
N LEU A 498 -1.41 -18.49 6.94
CA LEU A 498 -1.82 -18.76 8.32
C LEU A 498 -2.44 -20.16 8.42
N PRO A 499 -2.04 -20.96 9.43
CA PRO A 499 -2.70 -22.23 9.70
C PRO A 499 -4.14 -22.01 10.17
N VAL A 500 -5.03 -22.89 9.74
CA VAL A 500 -6.46 -22.90 10.05
C VAL A 500 -6.74 -23.96 11.12
N PHE A 501 -7.50 -23.58 12.14
CA PHE A 501 -7.97 -24.44 13.21
C PHE A 501 -9.50 -24.42 13.29
N ALA A 502 -10.11 -25.58 13.52
CA ALA A 502 -11.52 -25.67 13.87
C ALA A 502 -11.77 -25.14 15.30
N ALA A 503 -13.03 -24.85 15.64
CA ALA A 503 -13.44 -24.39 16.97
C ALA A 503 -12.97 -25.28 18.14
N ASN A 504 -12.77 -26.58 17.90
CA ASN A 504 -12.24 -27.53 18.88
C ASN A 504 -10.70 -27.56 18.97
N GLY A 505 -10.01 -26.66 18.26
CA GLY A 505 -8.55 -26.54 18.22
C GLY A 505 -7.85 -27.51 17.27
N GLN A 506 -8.57 -28.35 16.52
CA GLN A 506 -7.94 -29.27 15.57
C GLN A 506 -7.43 -28.51 14.33
N PRO A 507 -6.21 -28.80 13.85
CA PRO A 507 -5.71 -28.21 12.61
C PRO A 507 -6.50 -28.73 11.40
N VAL A 508 -6.85 -27.83 10.49
CA VAL A 508 -7.61 -28.10 9.26
C VAL A 508 -6.71 -28.01 8.03
N GLY A 509 -5.70 -27.14 8.05
CA GLY A 509 -4.81 -26.88 6.92
C GLY A 509 -4.32 -25.43 6.95
N ASP A 510 -4.10 -24.83 5.80
CA ASP A 510 -3.81 -23.40 5.60
C ASP A 510 -4.77 -22.74 4.58
N THR A 511 -5.83 -23.46 4.21
CA THR A 511 -6.94 -23.02 3.36
C THR A 511 -8.28 -23.43 3.97
N ILE A 512 -9.34 -22.71 3.60
CA ILE A 512 -10.72 -22.97 3.99
C ILE A 512 -11.54 -23.19 2.72
N ASN A 513 -12.15 -24.36 2.61
CA ASN A 513 -13.08 -24.69 1.53
C ASN A 513 -14.50 -24.19 1.89
N LEU A 514 -15.01 -23.23 1.12
CA LEU A 514 -16.35 -22.64 1.30
C LEU A 514 -17.45 -23.37 0.51
N GLY A 515 -17.09 -24.41 -0.23
CA GLY A 515 -18.00 -25.25 -0.99
C GLY A 515 -17.77 -25.19 -2.50
N THR A 516 -18.75 -25.71 -3.23
CA THR A 516 -18.69 -25.87 -4.70
C THR A 516 -19.51 -24.81 -5.41
N VAL A 517 -18.92 -24.19 -6.42
CA VAL A 517 -19.56 -23.25 -7.36
C VAL A 517 -19.67 -23.93 -8.71
N THR A 518 -20.82 -23.84 -9.37
CA THR A 518 -21.02 -24.38 -10.72
C THR A 518 -20.73 -23.30 -11.76
N VAL A 519 -19.70 -23.50 -12.59
CA VAL A 519 -19.44 -22.64 -13.75
C VAL A 519 -20.23 -23.16 -14.94
N GLN A 520 -20.98 -22.26 -15.56
CA GLN A 520 -21.71 -22.50 -16.81
C GLN A 520 -20.90 -21.97 -18.01
N PRO A 521 -21.18 -22.45 -19.23
CA PRO A 521 -20.62 -21.84 -20.44
C PRO A 521 -20.88 -20.33 -20.47
N ALA A 522 -20.00 -19.59 -21.13
CA ALA A 522 -20.19 -18.14 -21.33
C ALA A 522 -21.59 -17.86 -21.89
N ASN A 523 -22.23 -16.80 -21.38
CA ASN A 523 -23.50 -16.36 -21.93
C ASN A 523 -23.29 -16.01 -23.42
N PRO A 524 -24.11 -16.56 -24.34
CA PRO A 524 -24.09 -16.10 -25.71
C PRO A 524 -24.70 -14.69 -25.74
N ASP A 525 -23.84 -13.67 -25.85
CA ASP A 525 -24.24 -12.28 -26.09
C ASP A 525 -25.06 -12.11 -27.38
#